data_AF-A0A672N9I9-F1
#
_entry.id   AF-A0A672N9I9-F1
#
_cell.length_a   1.000
_cell.length_b   1.000
_cell.length_c   1.000
_cell.angle_alpha   90.00
_cell.angle_beta   90.00
_cell.angle_gamma   90.00
#
_symmetry.space_group_name_H-M   'P 1'
#
loop_
_entity.id
_entity.type
_entity.pdbx_description
1 polymer ?
#
loop_
_entity_poly.entity_id
_entity_poly.type
_entity_poly.pdbx_seq_one_letter_code
_entity_poly.pdbx_strand_id
1 'polypeptide(L)'
;MAAYITHPALSSLSKINCNINAIYCFISFSRRISISSNVLSTSAVTTESEAAGRGVRGQRRSKRQAGEPRTERMTVDQDWTAVYPTAASFKPSTVPLPVRMGYPVKRGVPPAKKGNLELMKIPNFLHLTPVAIKKHCEALKQFCTEWPSALDSDEKCMKHFPIQVQSKEFVSAGLSLQNPDARIVTLKVKLSSLNLDDHARKKMIKLCEERYCKDTDTLTITTDSCPLRQQNYDYAMYLLTVLYHESWVSFGTNVAWVCFQRLNITPFFHFIWFLMRREVITTPRLHGNMLGYLWDTFS
;
A
#
# COMPACT_ATOMS: atom_id res chain seq x y z
N MET A 1 11.63 13.77 -46.05
CA MET A 1 11.66 15.19 -45.66
C MET A 1 11.64 15.25 -44.14
N ALA A 2 12.77 15.63 -43.55
CA ALA A 2 12.95 15.73 -42.12
C ALA A 2 12.63 17.16 -41.66
N ALA A 3 11.87 17.28 -40.57
CA ALA A 3 11.80 18.48 -39.76
C ALA A 3 11.97 18.07 -38.31
N TYR A 4 13.18 18.28 -37.81
CA TYR A 4 13.57 18.16 -36.41
C TYR A 4 13.05 19.38 -35.64
N ILE A 5 12.40 19.16 -34.51
CA ILE A 5 12.31 20.15 -33.42
C ILE A 5 12.92 19.50 -32.19
N THR A 6 14.15 19.94 -31.91
CA THR A 6 14.96 19.63 -30.75
C THR A 6 14.51 20.47 -29.57
N HIS A 7 14.02 19.84 -28.48
CA HIS A 7 13.95 20.48 -27.17
C HIS A 7 15.25 20.19 -26.40
N PRO A 8 15.95 21.21 -25.89
CA PRO A 8 17.14 20.99 -25.08
C PRO A 8 16.81 20.68 -23.62
N ALA A 9 17.44 19.61 -23.16
CA ALA A 9 18.09 19.44 -21.85
C ALA A 9 17.23 19.35 -20.58
N LEU A 10 17.03 18.09 -20.18
CA LEU A 10 17.08 17.61 -18.80
C LEU A 10 18.47 17.85 -18.18
N SER A 11 18.50 18.38 -16.95
CA SER A 11 19.36 18.03 -15.80
C SER A 11 19.31 19.19 -14.79
N SER A 12 19.23 19.02 -13.47
CA SER A 12 19.94 18.07 -12.63
C SER A 12 19.10 17.62 -11.42
N LEU A 13 18.99 16.31 -11.25
CA LEU A 13 18.77 15.67 -9.95
C LEU A 13 19.99 15.94 -9.06
N SER A 14 19.92 16.93 -8.18
CA SER A 14 20.84 17.00 -7.05
C SER A 14 20.36 16.03 -5.98
N LYS A 15 21.11 14.92 -5.85
CA LYS A 15 21.17 14.07 -4.66
C LYS A 15 21.24 14.96 -3.41
N ILE A 16 20.28 14.83 -2.51
CA ILE A 16 20.49 15.23 -1.11
C ILE A 16 20.46 13.95 -0.29
N ASN A 17 21.66 13.54 0.07
CA ASN A 17 21.98 12.54 1.07
C ASN A 17 21.87 13.25 2.44
N CYS A 18 20.85 12.93 3.24
CA CYS A 18 20.75 13.42 4.62
C CYS A 18 21.14 12.30 5.57
N ASN A 19 22.44 12.21 5.87
CA ASN A 19 22.94 11.45 7.01
C ASN A 19 22.88 12.38 8.23
N ILE A 20 21.94 12.17 9.15
CA ILE A 20 21.94 12.85 10.45
C ILE A 20 21.73 11.79 11.53
N ASN A 21 22.86 11.28 12.02
CA ASN A 21 22.93 10.65 13.32
C ASN A 21 22.94 11.72 14.42
N ALA A 22 22.13 11.45 15.44
CA ALA A 22 22.20 11.96 16.80
C ALA A 22 22.00 13.47 17.02
N ILE A 23 20.89 13.83 17.69
CA ILE A 23 20.93 14.43 19.05
C ILE A 23 19.52 14.31 19.66
N TYR A 24 19.53 14.02 20.96
CA TYR A 24 18.43 13.68 21.83
C TYR A 24 17.29 14.71 21.91
N CYS A 25 16.07 14.17 21.95
CA CYS A 25 14.94 14.54 22.80
C CYS A 25 15.00 15.90 23.53
N PHE A 26 14.08 16.82 23.21
CA PHE A 26 13.29 17.56 24.20
C PHE A 26 11.99 18.05 23.57
N ILE A 27 10.88 17.48 24.02
CA ILE A 27 9.51 17.92 23.75
C ILE A 27 9.32 19.27 24.47
N SER A 28 8.92 20.32 23.74
CA SER A 28 8.45 21.57 24.35
C SER A 28 7.11 21.99 23.74
N PHE A 29 6.13 22.04 24.63
CA PHE A 29 4.74 22.40 24.43
C PHE A 29 4.64 23.92 24.16
N SER A 30 4.37 24.34 22.92
CA SER A 30 4.20 25.76 22.61
C SER A 30 2.83 26.28 23.06
N ARG A 31 2.78 26.89 24.25
CA ARG A 31 1.74 27.85 24.63
C ARG A 31 1.90 29.12 23.80
N ARG A 32 0.82 29.56 23.13
CA ARG A 32 0.77 30.87 22.46
C ARG A 32 0.75 31.99 23.50
N ILE A 33 1.68 32.92 23.37
CA ILE A 33 1.73 34.18 24.10
C ILE A 33 0.96 35.23 23.29
N SER A 34 0.00 35.89 23.92
CA SER A 34 -0.66 37.10 23.44
C SER A 34 0.10 38.33 23.94
N ILE A 35 0.46 39.23 23.02
CA ILE A 35 1.20 40.47 23.27
C ILE A 35 0.21 41.55 23.73
N SER A 36 0.47 42.19 24.87
CA SER A 36 -0.16 43.45 25.28
C SER A 36 0.92 44.54 25.40
N SER A 37 0.71 45.65 24.72
CA SER A 37 1.54 46.85 24.79
C SER A 37 1.26 47.63 26.09
N ASN A 38 2.29 47.83 26.91
CA ASN A 38 2.26 48.76 28.04
C ASN A 38 2.85 50.11 27.61
N VAL A 39 2.12 51.21 27.90
CA VAL A 39 2.66 52.57 27.95
C VAL A 39 2.61 53.02 29.41
N LEU A 40 3.70 53.68 29.80
CA LEU A 40 4.20 54.05 31.12
C LEU A 40 3.29 54.98 31.93
N SER A 41 3.28 54.86 33.26
CA SER A 41 3.15 55.99 34.21
C SER A 41 3.72 55.63 35.58
N THR A 42 4.43 56.60 36.13
CA THR A 42 5.31 56.62 37.30
C THR A 42 4.62 56.45 38.66
N SER A 43 5.41 55.94 39.60
CA SER A 43 5.15 55.67 41.01
C SER A 43 4.83 56.90 41.86
N ALA A 44 3.86 56.77 42.77
CA ALA A 44 3.80 57.54 44.02
C ALA A 44 2.89 56.87 45.06
N VAL A 45 3.52 56.54 46.21
CA VAL A 45 3.04 56.61 47.61
C VAL A 45 1.79 55.83 48.03
N THR A 46 2.03 54.93 48.99
CA THR A 46 1.06 54.22 49.84
C THR A 46 0.42 55.13 50.89
N THR A 47 -0.91 55.13 50.96
CA THR A 47 -1.68 55.34 52.19
C THR A 47 -2.91 54.44 52.17
N GLU A 48 -3.09 53.68 53.25
CA GLU A 48 -4.28 52.89 53.53
C GLU A 48 -5.43 53.80 53.98
N SER A 49 -6.63 53.60 53.44
CA SER A 49 -7.89 53.84 54.15
C SER A 49 -9.05 53.07 53.52
N GLU A 50 -9.95 52.64 54.39
CA GLU A 50 -11.07 51.73 54.15
C GLU A 50 -12.20 52.31 53.29
N ALA A 51 -13.01 51.36 52.81
CA ALA A 51 -14.46 51.45 52.59
C ALA A 51 -14.99 51.79 51.19
N ALA A 52 -15.86 50.86 50.74
CA ALA A 52 -17.00 51.04 49.84
C ALA A 52 -16.73 51.37 48.37
N GLY A 53 -16.79 50.32 47.54
CA GLY A 53 -17.04 50.48 46.11
C GLY A 53 -17.21 49.12 45.42
N ARG A 54 -18.45 48.71 45.18
CA ARG A 54 -18.74 47.59 44.27
C ARG A 54 -18.09 47.92 42.93
N GLY A 55 -17.04 47.19 42.57
CA GLY A 55 -16.37 47.33 41.29
C GLY A 55 -17.39 47.31 40.16
N VAL A 56 -17.42 48.40 39.39
CA VAL A 56 -18.23 48.52 38.18
C VAL A 56 -17.85 47.35 37.28
N ARG A 57 -18.72 46.34 37.20
CA ARG A 57 -18.62 45.26 36.20
C ARG A 57 -18.53 45.94 34.85
N GLY A 58 -17.35 45.94 34.24
CA GLY A 58 -17.15 46.46 32.88
C GLY A 58 -18.24 45.95 31.96
N GLN A 59 -18.76 46.82 31.09
CA GLN A 59 -19.88 46.53 30.19
C GLN A 59 -19.76 45.11 29.62
N ARG A 60 -20.69 44.23 30.04
CA ARG A 60 -20.75 42.84 29.60
C ARG A 60 -20.95 42.87 28.09
N ARG A 61 -19.92 42.52 27.31
CA ARG A 61 -19.99 42.44 25.84
C ARG A 61 -21.28 41.71 25.45
N SER A 62 -22.08 42.33 24.58
CA SER A 62 -23.33 41.75 24.08
C SER A 62 -23.07 40.36 23.53
N LYS A 63 -23.95 39.41 23.86
CA LYS A 63 -23.84 38.03 23.39
C LYS A 63 -23.83 38.02 21.85
N ARG A 64 -22.80 37.43 21.24
CA ARG A 64 -22.71 37.28 19.79
C ARG A 64 -23.85 36.38 19.30
N GLN A 65 -24.66 36.89 18.38
CA GLN A 65 -25.72 36.11 17.74
C GLN A 65 -25.11 35.20 16.67
N ALA A 66 -25.69 34.01 16.51
CA ALA A 66 -25.34 33.12 15.42
C ALA A 66 -25.89 33.68 14.10
N GLY A 67 -25.09 33.66 13.04
CA GLY A 67 -25.57 34.01 11.71
C GLY A 67 -26.54 32.97 11.15
N GLU A 68 -27.26 33.37 10.10
CA GLU A 68 -28.12 32.49 9.32
C GLU A 68 -27.33 31.34 8.69
N PRO A 69 -27.92 30.14 8.55
CA PRO A 69 -27.28 29.04 7.86
C PRO A 69 -27.14 29.34 6.37
N ARG A 70 -26.05 28.88 5.76
CA ARG A 70 -25.78 29.06 4.32
C ARG A 70 -26.91 28.52 3.43
N THR A 71 -27.65 27.52 3.90
CA THR A 71 -28.78 26.90 3.19
C THR A 71 -29.86 27.89 2.74
N GLU A 72 -30.09 28.97 3.48
CA GLU A 72 -31.13 29.97 3.13
C GLU A 72 -30.73 30.81 1.91
N ARG A 73 -29.43 30.89 1.60
CA ARG A 73 -28.88 31.67 0.46
C ARG A 73 -28.59 30.82 -0.77
N MET A 74 -28.83 29.53 -0.70
CA MET A 74 -28.52 28.58 -1.77
C MET A 74 -29.62 28.58 -2.83
N THR A 75 -29.23 28.69 -4.10
CA THR A 75 -30.16 28.48 -5.22
C THR A 75 -30.37 26.98 -5.45
N VAL A 76 -31.51 26.63 -6.05
CA VAL A 76 -31.88 25.23 -6.32
C VAL A 76 -30.96 24.62 -7.38
N ASP A 77 -30.62 25.39 -8.42
CA ASP A 77 -29.82 24.93 -9.57
C ASP A 77 -28.30 25.09 -9.39
N GLN A 78 -27.84 25.37 -8.16
CA GLN A 78 -26.41 25.55 -7.90
C GLN A 78 -25.61 24.26 -8.13
N ASP A 79 -24.32 24.42 -8.45
CA ASP A 79 -23.42 23.28 -8.56
C ASP A 79 -23.07 22.71 -7.17
N TRP A 80 -23.63 21.54 -6.89
CA TRP A 80 -23.37 20.82 -5.64
C TRP A 80 -21.89 20.45 -5.46
N THR A 81 -21.15 20.23 -6.54
CA THR A 81 -19.74 19.82 -6.49
C THR A 81 -18.85 20.91 -5.88
N ALA A 82 -19.21 22.18 -6.06
CA ALA A 82 -18.53 23.31 -5.44
C ALA A 82 -18.91 23.49 -3.96
N VAL A 83 -20.12 23.08 -3.58
CA VAL A 83 -20.61 23.13 -2.18
C VAL A 83 -19.90 22.09 -1.31
N TYR A 84 -19.71 20.88 -1.84
CA TYR A 84 -19.16 19.74 -1.11
C TYR A 84 -18.09 19.01 -1.93
N PRO A 85 -16.88 19.60 -2.08
CA PRO A 85 -15.87 19.09 -3.00
C PRO A 85 -15.11 17.85 -2.49
N THR A 86 -14.95 17.70 -1.18
CA THR A 86 -14.12 16.65 -0.57
C THR A 86 -14.85 15.97 0.60
N ALA A 87 -14.29 14.84 1.06
CA ALA A 87 -14.78 14.13 2.24
C ALA A 87 -14.76 15.05 3.47
N ALA A 88 -15.93 15.27 4.06
CA ALA A 88 -16.09 16.08 5.25
C ALA A 88 -17.19 15.51 6.15
N SER A 89 -17.19 15.93 7.41
CA SER A 89 -18.28 15.61 8.33
C SER A 89 -19.57 16.31 7.90
N PHE A 90 -20.71 15.72 8.29
CA PHE A 90 -22.01 16.28 7.95
C PHE A 90 -22.18 17.69 8.55
N LYS A 91 -22.34 18.70 7.68
CA LYS A 91 -22.50 20.11 8.06
C LYS A 91 -23.96 20.53 7.90
N PRO A 92 -24.76 20.60 8.98
CA PRO A 92 -26.19 20.88 8.89
C PRO A 92 -26.52 22.28 8.34
N SER A 93 -25.58 23.23 8.43
CA SER A 93 -25.70 24.59 7.91
C SER A 93 -25.42 24.73 6.42
N THR A 94 -24.84 23.70 5.78
CA THR A 94 -24.46 23.70 4.35
C THR A 94 -25.36 22.79 3.53
N VAL A 95 -25.85 21.69 4.10
CA VAL A 95 -26.68 20.73 3.39
C VAL A 95 -28.14 21.23 3.35
N PRO A 96 -28.74 21.55 2.18
CA PRO A 96 -30.07 22.15 2.06
C PRO A 96 -31.22 21.13 2.23
N LEU A 97 -30.93 19.89 2.62
CA LEU A 97 -31.92 18.83 2.78
C LEU A 97 -32.48 18.79 4.21
N PRO A 98 -33.80 18.60 4.41
CA PRO A 98 -34.43 18.48 5.73
C PRO A 98 -34.30 17.07 6.32
N VAL A 99 -33.08 16.53 6.39
CA VAL A 99 -32.81 15.18 6.89
C VAL A 99 -33.08 15.09 8.40
N ARG A 100 -33.68 13.97 8.82
CA ARG A 100 -33.91 13.63 10.23
C ARG A 100 -33.40 12.22 10.49
N MET A 101 -32.84 11.98 11.68
CA MET A 101 -32.29 10.67 12.04
C MET A 101 -32.30 10.50 13.55
N GLY A 102 -32.49 9.26 14.00
CA GLY A 102 -32.54 8.88 15.42
C GLY A 102 -33.87 8.22 15.75
N TYR A 103 -33.88 7.43 16.84
CA TYR A 103 -35.08 6.74 17.27
C TYR A 103 -36.14 7.75 17.74
N PRO A 104 -37.37 7.71 17.22
CA PRO A 104 -38.42 8.61 17.65
C PRO A 104 -38.92 8.22 19.05
N VAL A 105 -39.23 9.21 19.88
CA VAL A 105 -39.98 8.97 21.13
C VAL A 105 -41.40 8.50 20.81
N LYS A 106 -42.09 7.84 21.75
CA LYS A 106 -43.48 7.39 21.54
C LYS A 106 -44.34 8.58 21.07
N ARG A 107 -45.01 8.42 19.91
CA ARG A 107 -45.80 9.46 19.23
C ARG A 107 -45.00 10.72 18.81
N GLY A 108 -43.67 10.62 18.66
CA GLY A 108 -42.80 11.72 18.27
C GLY A 108 -42.20 11.57 16.86
N VAL A 109 -41.51 12.63 16.43
CA VAL A 109 -40.73 12.65 15.17
C VAL A 109 -39.24 12.45 15.44
N PRO A 110 -38.47 11.89 14.49
CA PRO A 110 -37.02 11.81 14.63
C PRO A 110 -36.36 13.19 14.78
N PRO A 111 -35.26 13.28 15.54
CA PRO A 111 -34.49 14.51 15.70
C PRO A 111 -34.08 15.13 14.36
N ALA A 112 -34.16 16.47 14.28
CA ALA A 112 -33.75 17.24 13.11
C ALA A 112 -32.23 17.24 12.92
N LYS A 113 -31.73 17.66 11.75
CA LYS A 113 -30.30 17.67 11.43
C LYS A 113 -29.42 18.57 12.31
N LYS A 114 -29.97 19.62 12.93
CA LYS A 114 -29.20 20.60 13.71
C LYS A 114 -28.80 20.00 15.05
N GLY A 115 -27.50 19.83 15.27
CA GLY A 115 -26.95 19.27 16.52
C GLY A 115 -27.12 17.75 16.66
N ASN A 116 -27.46 17.05 15.57
CA ASN A 116 -27.66 15.60 15.59
C ASN A 116 -26.34 14.85 15.43
N LEU A 117 -25.90 14.18 16.49
CA LEU A 117 -24.65 13.40 16.52
C LEU A 117 -24.73 12.14 15.66
N GLU A 118 -25.91 11.55 15.47
CA GLU A 118 -26.05 10.34 14.64
C GLU A 118 -25.70 10.63 13.17
N LEU A 119 -26.10 11.80 12.67
CA LEU A 119 -25.73 12.25 11.32
C LEU A 119 -24.23 12.57 11.18
N MET A 120 -23.53 12.91 12.27
CA MET A 120 -22.09 13.17 12.25
C MET A 120 -21.26 11.89 12.21
N LYS A 121 -21.77 10.78 12.75
CA LYS A 121 -21.08 9.48 12.77
C LYS A 121 -21.06 8.80 11.40
N ILE A 122 -22.04 9.08 10.54
CA ILE A 122 -22.14 8.44 9.22
C ILE A 122 -21.02 8.94 8.30
N PRO A 123 -20.22 8.04 7.69
CA PRO A 123 -19.37 8.41 6.56
C PRO A 123 -20.27 8.74 5.36
N ASN A 124 -20.48 10.03 5.12
CA ASN A 124 -21.39 10.49 4.06
C ASN A 124 -20.69 10.49 2.69
N PHE A 125 -21.51 10.35 1.63
CA PHE A 125 -21.06 10.34 0.24
C PHE A 125 -21.49 11.61 -0.51
N LEU A 126 -21.69 12.72 0.20
CA LEU A 126 -22.20 13.96 -0.38
C LEU A 126 -21.22 14.59 -1.39
N HIS A 127 -19.93 14.27 -1.30
CA HIS A 127 -18.91 14.69 -2.27
C HIS A 127 -18.85 13.76 -3.49
N LEU A 128 -19.31 12.51 -3.38
CA LEU A 128 -19.29 11.49 -4.44
C LEU A 128 -20.66 11.33 -5.11
N THR A 129 -21.27 12.45 -5.48
CA THR A 129 -22.51 12.42 -6.28
C THR A 129 -22.24 11.98 -7.72
N PRO A 130 -23.20 11.39 -8.44
CA PRO A 130 -23.00 10.96 -9.83
C PRO A 130 -22.49 12.08 -10.75
N VAL A 131 -22.92 13.33 -10.52
CA VAL A 131 -22.45 14.51 -11.27
C VAL A 131 -20.97 14.79 -10.96
N ALA A 132 -20.56 14.71 -9.70
CA ALA A 132 -19.16 14.84 -9.31
C ALA A 132 -18.30 13.75 -9.97
N ILE A 133 -18.73 12.49 -9.88
CA ILE A 133 -17.98 11.34 -10.42
C ILE A 133 -17.75 11.52 -11.93
N LYS A 134 -18.77 11.91 -12.70
CA LYS A 134 -18.61 12.17 -14.14
C LYS A 134 -17.55 13.23 -14.42
N LYS A 135 -17.59 14.37 -13.72
CA LYS A 135 -16.59 15.44 -13.84
C LYS A 135 -15.19 14.96 -13.46
N HIS A 136 -15.06 14.21 -12.37
CA HIS A 136 -13.77 13.66 -11.92
C HIS A 136 -13.21 12.66 -12.92
N CYS A 137 -14.02 11.70 -13.40
CA CYS A 137 -13.60 10.72 -14.39
C CYS A 137 -13.18 11.40 -15.70
N GLU A 138 -13.91 12.44 -16.15
CA GLU A 138 -13.55 13.21 -17.34
C GLU A 138 -12.16 13.87 -17.21
N ALA A 139 -11.87 14.47 -16.07
CA ALA A 139 -10.54 15.02 -15.79
C ALA A 139 -9.45 13.94 -15.64
N LEU A 140 -9.79 12.74 -15.20
CA LEU A 140 -8.86 11.63 -15.01
C LEU A 140 -8.54 10.86 -16.30
N LYS A 141 -9.40 10.93 -17.32
CA LYS A 141 -9.21 10.23 -18.61
C LYS A 141 -7.87 10.54 -19.26
N GLN A 142 -7.34 11.75 -19.10
CA GLN A 142 -6.04 12.14 -19.65
C GLN A 142 -4.85 11.32 -19.11
N PHE A 143 -5.00 10.67 -17.94
CA PHE A 143 -3.96 9.85 -17.33
C PHE A 143 -4.11 8.36 -17.67
N CYS A 144 -5.23 7.95 -18.26
CA CYS A 144 -5.49 6.56 -18.61
C CYS A 144 -4.87 6.24 -19.98
N THR A 145 -4.37 5.01 -20.13
CA THR A 145 -3.95 4.47 -21.42
C THR A 145 -4.95 3.44 -21.91
N GLU A 146 -5.17 3.36 -23.21
CA GLU A 146 -6.04 2.36 -23.81
C GLU A 146 -5.48 0.95 -23.62
N TRP A 147 -6.37 -0.02 -23.38
CA TRP A 147 -5.99 -1.42 -23.31
C TRP A 147 -5.72 -1.97 -24.71
N PRO A 148 -4.67 -2.78 -24.93
CA PRO A 148 -4.35 -3.33 -26.26
C PRO A 148 -5.46 -4.24 -26.79
N SER A 149 -6.04 -3.88 -27.94
CA SER A 149 -7.10 -4.63 -28.65
C SER A 149 -6.66 -5.99 -29.20
N ALA A 150 -5.35 -6.30 -29.22
CA ALA A 150 -4.90 -7.64 -29.55
C ALA A 150 -5.24 -8.67 -28.44
N LEU A 151 -5.39 -8.19 -27.20
CA LEU A 151 -5.55 -8.99 -25.98
C LEU A 151 -6.99 -8.97 -25.46
N ASP A 152 -7.95 -9.33 -26.32
CA ASP A 152 -9.38 -9.34 -25.95
C ASP A 152 -9.79 -10.54 -25.08
N SER A 153 -9.01 -11.63 -25.13
CA SER A 153 -9.33 -12.90 -24.49
C SER A 153 -8.15 -13.41 -23.67
N ASP A 154 -8.46 -14.02 -22.53
CA ASP A 154 -7.49 -14.61 -21.62
C ASP A 154 -6.58 -15.66 -22.29
N GLU A 155 -7.08 -16.38 -23.29
CA GLU A 155 -6.28 -17.36 -24.04
C GLU A 155 -5.13 -16.69 -24.81
N LYS A 156 -5.42 -15.55 -25.45
CA LYS A 156 -4.41 -14.74 -26.15
C LYS A 156 -3.41 -14.18 -25.13
N CYS A 157 -3.89 -13.70 -23.99
CA CYS A 157 -3.03 -13.23 -22.89
C CYS A 157 -2.07 -14.31 -22.43
N MET A 158 -2.55 -15.53 -22.19
CA MET A 158 -1.71 -16.65 -21.75
C MET A 158 -0.71 -17.12 -22.81
N LYS A 159 -1.04 -17.00 -24.10
CA LYS A 159 -0.13 -17.33 -25.20
C LYS A 159 1.03 -16.36 -25.31
N HIS A 160 0.77 -15.05 -25.17
CA HIS A 160 1.81 -14.02 -25.28
C HIS A 160 2.54 -13.77 -23.96
N PHE A 161 1.84 -13.90 -22.83
CA PHE A 161 2.33 -13.64 -21.48
C PHE A 161 2.06 -14.85 -20.56
N PRO A 162 2.88 -15.91 -20.65
CA PRO A 162 2.65 -17.15 -19.91
C PRO A 162 2.95 -17.06 -18.41
N ILE A 163 3.70 -16.04 -17.98
CA ILE A 163 4.10 -15.82 -16.59
C ILE A 163 3.13 -14.84 -15.94
N GLN A 164 2.51 -15.25 -14.84
CA GLN A 164 1.66 -14.41 -14.01
C GLN A 164 2.35 -14.09 -12.69
N VAL A 165 2.41 -12.81 -12.34
CA VAL A 165 3.00 -12.33 -11.09
C VAL A 165 1.88 -11.76 -10.23
N GLN A 166 1.70 -12.31 -9.04
CA GLN A 166 0.70 -11.87 -8.08
C GLN A 166 1.40 -11.18 -6.91
N SER A 167 0.97 -9.95 -6.62
CA SER A 167 1.38 -9.21 -5.43
C SER A 167 0.15 -8.57 -4.77
N LYS A 168 0.24 -8.31 -3.48
CA LYS A 168 -0.87 -7.76 -2.68
C LYS A 168 -0.45 -6.44 -2.07
N GLU A 169 -1.34 -5.46 -2.12
CA GLU A 169 -1.19 -4.16 -1.47
C GLU A 169 -2.33 -3.95 -0.48
N PHE A 170 -2.00 -3.37 0.67
CA PHE A 170 -2.94 -3.21 1.78
C PHE A 170 -3.06 -1.74 2.14
N VAL A 171 -4.31 -1.27 2.26
CA VAL A 171 -4.61 0.09 2.68
C VAL A 171 -5.37 0.03 3.99
N SER A 172 -4.78 0.56 5.06
CA SER A 172 -5.36 0.61 6.40
C SER A 172 -5.47 2.04 6.91
N ALA A 173 -6.44 2.30 7.78
CA ALA A 173 -6.54 3.57 8.48
C ALA A 173 -5.59 3.56 9.69
N GLY A 174 -4.45 4.25 9.59
CA GLY A 174 -3.44 4.31 10.65
C GLY A 174 -2.23 5.17 10.30
N LEU A 175 -1.35 5.39 11.27
CA LEU A 175 -0.08 6.10 11.07
C LEU A 175 0.94 5.24 10.30
N SER A 176 0.93 3.93 10.54
CA SER A 176 1.82 3.00 9.85
C SER A 176 1.19 2.54 8.53
N LEU A 177 1.92 2.72 7.44
CA LEU A 177 1.59 2.17 6.12
C LEU A 177 2.21 0.79 5.88
N GLN A 178 3.06 0.33 6.81
CA GLN A 178 3.81 -0.91 6.62
C GLN A 178 2.92 -2.12 6.87
N ASN A 179 2.91 -3.05 5.93
CA ASN A 179 2.33 -4.37 6.11
C ASN A 179 3.37 -5.44 5.70
N PRO A 180 3.76 -6.35 6.60
CA PRO A 180 4.74 -7.40 6.28
C PRO A 180 4.33 -8.28 5.10
N ASP A 181 3.03 -8.50 4.88
CA ASP A 181 2.53 -9.41 3.84
C ASP A 181 2.61 -8.80 2.44
N ALA A 182 2.81 -7.49 2.32
CA ALA A 182 2.95 -6.81 1.03
C ALA A 182 4.24 -7.20 0.27
N ARG A 183 5.22 -7.78 0.97
CA ARG A 183 6.49 -8.22 0.37
C ARG A 183 6.37 -9.53 -0.42
N ILE A 184 5.32 -10.32 -0.17
CA ILE A 184 5.18 -11.67 -0.70
C ILE A 184 4.86 -11.60 -2.19
N VAL A 185 5.63 -12.33 -3.00
CA VAL A 185 5.43 -12.45 -4.45
C VAL A 185 5.09 -13.89 -4.78
N THR A 186 4.07 -14.08 -5.61
CA THR A 186 3.71 -15.41 -6.14
C THR A 186 3.81 -15.39 -7.66
N LEU A 187 4.72 -16.19 -8.20
CA LEU A 187 4.89 -16.42 -9.63
C LEU A 187 4.15 -17.70 -10.02
N LYS A 188 3.32 -17.62 -11.07
CA LYS A 188 2.62 -18.75 -11.65
C LYS A 188 2.98 -18.89 -13.12
N VAL A 189 3.35 -20.10 -13.55
CA VAL A 189 3.63 -20.40 -14.96
C VAL A 189 3.11 -21.78 -15.30
N LYS A 190 2.54 -21.94 -16.51
CA LYS A 190 2.20 -23.27 -17.03
C LYS A 190 3.44 -23.96 -17.55
N LEU A 191 3.58 -25.27 -17.34
CA LEU A 191 4.75 -25.98 -17.87
C LEU A 191 4.68 -26.18 -19.38
N SER A 192 3.47 -26.34 -19.92
CA SER A 192 3.19 -26.40 -21.35
C SER A 192 3.64 -25.16 -22.14
N SER A 193 3.75 -23.99 -21.51
CA SER A 193 4.25 -22.78 -22.19
C SER A 193 5.77 -22.64 -22.15
N LEU A 194 6.47 -23.47 -21.37
CA LEU A 194 7.92 -23.50 -21.33
C LEU A 194 8.42 -24.50 -22.39
N ASN A 195 9.50 -24.13 -23.10
CA ASN A 195 10.16 -25.04 -24.02
C ASN A 195 10.93 -26.10 -23.20
N LEU A 196 10.32 -27.24 -22.93
CA LEU A 196 10.89 -28.32 -22.12
C LEU A 196 10.74 -29.65 -22.86
N ASP A 197 11.83 -30.42 -22.92
CA ASP A 197 11.79 -31.80 -23.38
C ASP A 197 11.15 -32.74 -22.33
N ASP A 198 10.78 -33.96 -22.72
CA ASP A 198 10.19 -34.97 -21.83
C ASP A 198 11.07 -35.27 -20.61
N HIS A 199 12.39 -35.32 -20.80
CA HIS A 199 13.34 -35.46 -19.70
C HIS A 199 13.26 -34.27 -18.74
N ALA A 200 13.37 -33.05 -19.30
CA ALA A 200 13.39 -31.81 -18.52
C ALA A 200 12.07 -31.60 -17.77
N ARG A 201 10.93 -31.86 -18.40
CA ARG A 201 9.61 -31.76 -17.78
C ARG A 201 9.47 -32.74 -16.61
N LYS A 202 9.88 -34.01 -16.78
CA LYS A 202 9.86 -35.00 -15.69
C LYS A 202 10.79 -34.60 -14.55
N LYS A 203 11.99 -34.10 -14.86
CA LYS A 203 12.97 -33.63 -13.84
C LYS A 203 12.42 -32.43 -13.08
N MET A 204 11.83 -31.45 -13.76
CA MET A 204 11.28 -30.26 -13.14
C MET A 204 10.08 -30.58 -12.24
N ILE A 205 9.18 -31.48 -12.65
CA ILE A 205 8.07 -31.94 -11.81
C ILE A 205 8.60 -32.61 -10.52
N LYS A 206 9.68 -33.40 -10.62
CA LYS A 206 10.34 -33.98 -9.45
C LYS A 206 10.98 -32.91 -8.56
N LEU A 207 11.68 -31.92 -9.11
CA LEU A 207 12.30 -30.86 -8.32
C LEU A 207 11.29 -29.99 -7.56
N CYS A 208 10.17 -29.67 -8.21
CA CYS A 208 9.18 -28.75 -7.66
C CYS A 208 8.12 -29.44 -6.79
N GLU A 209 7.84 -30.72 -7.00
CA GLU A 209 6.88 -31.57 -6.27
C GLU A 209 5.66 -30.81 -5.69
N GLU A 210 5.70 -30.38 -4.43
CA GLU A 210 4.63 -29.64 -3.73
C GLU A 210 4.18 -28.34 -4.42
N ARG A 211 5.08 -27.69 -5.17
CA ARG A 211 4.83 -26.41 -5.85
C ARG A 211 4.14 -26.55 -7.20
N TYR A 212 4.04 -27.78 -7.72
CA TYR A 212 3.45 -28.06 -9.02
C TYR A 212 2.08 -28.77 -8.88
N CYS A 213 1.06 -28.19 -9.50
CA CYS A 213 -0.27 -28.80 -9.56
C CYS A 213 -0.42 -29.62 -10.85
N LYS A 214 -0.64 -30.94 -10.71
CA LYS A 214 -0.81 -31.85 -11.85
C LYS A 214 -2.10 -31.59 -12.65
N ASP A 215 -3.17 -31.20 -11.97
CA ASP A 215 -4.48 -31.03 -12.59
C ASP A 215 -4.54 -29.79 -13.50
N THR A 216 -3.81 -28.73 -13.13
CA THR A 216 -3.82 -27.44 -13.85
C THR A 216 -2.53 -27.16 -14.64
N ASP A 217 -1.57 -28.10 -14.63
CA ASP A 217 -0.23 -27.97 -15.24
C ASP A 217 0.50 -26.67 -14.83
N THR A 218 0.24 -26.17 -13.62
CA THR A 218 0.72 -24.86 -13.16
C THR A 218 1.75 -25.02 -12.05
N LEU A 219 2.93 -24.41 -12.26
CA LEU A 219 3.99 -24.26 -11.26
C LEU A 219 3.80 -22.94 -10.50
N THR A 220 3.77 -23.01 -9.18
CA THR A 220 3.60 -21.85 -8.29
C THR A 220 4.84 -21.66 -7.42
N ILE A 221 5.56 -20.55 -7.60
CA ILE A 221 6.72 -20.17 -6.79
C ILE A 221 6.32 -18.99 -5.90
N THR A 222 6.28 -19.21 -4.59
CA THR A 222 6.04 -18.18 -3.59
C THR A 222 7.36 -17.78 -2.92
N THR A 223 7.64 -16.48 -2.85
CA THR A 223 8.84 -15.92 -2.22
C THR A 223 8.46 -14.85 -1.20
N ASP A 224 8.99 -14.98 0.02
CA ASP A 224 8.71 -14.10 1.15
C ASP A 224 9.97 -13.77 1.98
N SER A 225 11.15 -14.23 1.52
CA SER A 225 12.40 -14.22 2.26
C SER A 225 13.02 -12.83 2.39
N CYS A 226 12.90 -11.99 1.36
CA CYS A 226 13.47 -10.65 1.33
C CYS A 226 12.49 -9.59 1.86
N PRO A 227 12.98 -8.49 2.45
CA PRO A 227 12.13 -7.41 2.97
C PRO A 227 11.42 -6.63 1.86
N LEU A 228 12.06 -6.43 0.71
CA LEU A 228 11.47 -5.68 -0.41
C LEU A 228 10.79 -6.60 -1.41
N ARG A 229 9.62 -6.17 -1.90
CA ARG A 229 8.86 -6.87 -2.95
C ARG A 229 9.68 -7.07 -4.23
N GLN A 230 10.44 -6.07 -4.63
CA GLN A 230 11.30 -6.14 -5.83
C GLN A 230 12.33 -7.28 -5.71
N GLN A 231 12.97 -7.41 -4.55
CA GLN A 231 13.94 -8.48 -4.30
C GLN A 231 13.28 -9.87 -4.34
N ASN A 232 12.09 -10.03 -3.77
CA ASN A 232 11.35 -11.28 -3.84
C ASN A 232 10.90 -11.62 -5.27
N TYR A 233 10.60 -10.61 -6.10
CA TYR A 233 10.31 -10.80 -7.52
C TYR A 233 11.55 -11.25 -8.29
N ASP A 234 12.68 -10.56 -8.13
CA ASP A 234 13.95 -10.92 -8.78
C ASP A 234 14.39 -12.33 -8.36
N TYR A 235 14.21 -12.67 -7.09
CA TYR A 235 14.49 -14.00 -6.56
C TYR A 235 13.55 -15.07 -7.14
N ALA A 236 12.26 -14.79 -7.29
CA ALA A 236 11.32 -15.73 -7.92
C ALA A 236 11.68 -15.99 -9.40
N MET A 237 12.09 -14.95 -10.14
CA MET A 237 12.57 -15.07 -11.52
C MET A 237 13.89 -15.83 -11.61
N TYR A 238 14.82 -15.58 -10.68
CA TYR A 238 16.06 -16.34 -10.57
C TYR A 238 15.79 -17.82 -10.34
N LEU A 239 14.92 -18.16 -9.38
CA LEU A 239 14.54 -19.55 -9.09
C LEU A 239 13.93 -20.24 -10.31
N LEU A 240 13.03 -19.56 -11.04
CA LEU A 240 12.48 -20.11 -12.27
C LEU A 240 13.57 -20.39 -13.31
N THR A 241 14.53 -19.49 -13.46
CA THR A 241 15.64 -19.61 -14.42
C THR A 241 16.57 -20.77 -14.05
N VAL A 242 16.94 -20.89 -12.76
CA VAL A 242 17.77 -21.99 -12.26
C VAL A 242 17.05 -23.33 -12.45
N LEU A 243 15.77 -23.42 -12.06
CA LEU A 243 14.97 -24.64 -12.25
C LEU A 243 14.91 -25.04 -13.73
N TYR A 244 14.76 -24.06 -14.62
CA TYR A 244 14.76 -24.30 -16.06
C TYR A 244 16.09 -24.88 -16.53
N HIS A 245 17.23 -24.21 -16.27
CA HIS A 245 18.53 -24.70 -16.71
C HIS A 245 18.92 -26.05 -16.08
N GLU A 246 18.69 -26.22 -14.79
CA GLU A 246 18.94 -27.49 -14.10
C GLU A 246 18.07 -28.62 -14.66
N SER A 247 16.85 -28.33 -15.13
CA SER A 247 16.01 -29.36 -15.75
C SER A 247 16.59 -29.92 -17.05
N TRP A 248 17.32 -29.11 -17.81
CA TRP A 248 17.98 -29.51 -19.06
C TRP A 248 19.25 -30.34 -18.83
N VAL A 249 19.92 -30.15 -17.69
CA VAL A 249 21.13 -30.91 -17.36
C VAL A 249 20.75 -32.38 -17.23
N SER A 250 21.05 -33.12 -18.28
CA SER A 250 21.07 -34.58 -18.25
C SER A 250 22.33 -34.96 -17.48
N PHE A 251 22.18 -35.53 -16.29
CA PHE A 251 23.32 -36.16 -15.61
C PHE A 251 23.72 -37.39 -16.43
N GLY A 252 24.49 -37.16 -17.49
CA GLY A 252 25.17 -38.20 -18.23
C GLY A 252 26.13 -38.90 -17.30
N THR A 253 25.95 -40.22 -17.15
CA THR A 253 27.03 -41.15 -16.78
C THR A 253 27.89 -40.74 -15.59
N ASN A 254 27.29 -40.68 -14.40
CA ASN A 254 27.81 -41.51 -13.32
C ASN A 254 26.82 -42.65 -13.15
N VAL A 255 27.31 -43.86 -13.33
CA VAL A 255 26.60 -45.16 -13.32
C VAL A 255 25.76 -45.37 -12.04
N ALA A 256 25.83 -44.46 -11.07
CA ALA A 256 25.02 -44.43 -9.87
C ALA A 256 23.56 -43.97 -10.10
N TRP A 257 23.25 -42.97 -10.94
CA TRP A 257 21.92 -42.33 -10.87
C TRP A 257 20.78 -43.08 -11.59
N VAL A 258 21.02 -43.60 -12.80
CA VAL A 258 19.99 -44.31 -13.57
C VAL A 258 19.87 -45.78 -13.12
N CYS A 259 20.96 -46.40 -12.66
CA CYS A 259 20.93 -47.77 -12.13
C CYS A 259 20.20 -47.86 -10.78
N PHE A 260 20.23 -46.80 -9.96
CA PHE A 260 19.63 -46.80 -8.63
C PHE A 260 18.10 -46.56 -8.65
N GLN A 261 17.57 -45.87 -9.66
CA GLN A 261 16.12 -45.78 -9.87
C GLN A 261 15.46 -47.12 -10.21
N ARG A 262 16.24 -48.13 -10.62
CA ARG A 262 15.75 -49.49 -10.91
C ARG A 262 15.76 -50.42 -9.69
N LEU A 263 16.35 -50.01 -8.56
CA LEU A 263 16.60 -50.85 -7.38
C LEU A 263 15.82 -50.47 -6.12
N ASN A 264 14.95 -49.45 -6.14
CA ASN A 264 14.06 -49.12 -5.02
C ASN A 264 14.78 -48.93 -3.66
N ILE A 265 16.04 -48.45 -3.67
CA ILE A 265 16.78 -48.16 -2.44
C ILE A 265 16.45 -46.71 -2.05
N THR A 266 15.44 -46.57 -1.21
CA THR A 266 14.77 -45.30 -0.85
C THR A 266 15.53 -44.34 0.12
N PRO A 267 16.51 -44.71 0.96
CA PRO A 267 17.04 -43.75 1.93
C PRO A 267 18.16 -42.85 1.38
N PHE A 268 19.03 -43.36 0.51
CA PHE A 268 20.20 -42.59 0.02
C PHE A 268 19.81 -41.53 -1.03
N PHE A 269 18.80 -41.85 -1.83
CA PHE A 269 18.25 -40.95 -2.85
C PHE A 269 17.50 -39.78 -2.22
N HIS A 270 16.80 -40.02 -1.10
CA HIS A 270 16.16 -38.95 -0.32
C HIS A 270 17.20 -37.96 0.21
N PHE A 271 18.39 -38.40 0.62
CA PHE A 271 19.43 -37.54 1.19
C PHE A 271 20.11 -36.62 0.15
N ILE A 272 20.50 -37.14 -1.01
CA ILE A 272 21.14 -36.33 -2.06
C ILE A 272 20.12 -35.41 -2.76
N TRP A 273 18.90 -35.89 -2.99
CA TRP A 273 17.81 -35.05 -3.47
C TRP A 273 17.48 -33.97 -2.43
N PHE A 274 17.40 -34.30 -1.14
CA PHE A 274 17.22 -33.32 -0.07
C PHE A 274 18.35 -32.28 -0.07
N LEU A 275 19.61 -32.66 -0.28
CA LEU A 275 20.74 -31.73 -0.36
C LEU A 275 20.64 -30.77 -1.57
N MET A 276 20.34 -31.27 -2.77
CA MET A 276 20.14 -30.39 -3.93
C MET A 276 18.89 -29.52 -3.80
N ARG A 277 17.79 -30.07 -3.28
CA ARG A 277 16.55 -29.31 -2.97
C ARG A 277 16.86 -28.20 -1.96
N ARG A 278 17.68 -28.49 -0.95
CA ARG A 278 18.08 -27.53 0.09
C ARG A 278 19.03 -26.45 -0.46
N GLU A 279 20.03 -26.81 -1.25
CA GLU A 279 21.02 -25.87 -1.78
C GLU A 279 20.47 -24.97 -2.90
N VAL A 280 19.54 -25.47 -3.72
CA VAL A 280 18.92 -24.68 -4.80
C VAL A 280 17.73 -23.84 -4.31
N ILE A 281 16.92 -24.36 -3.40
CA ILE A 281 15.62 -23.75 -3.02
C ILE A 281 15.67 -23.05 -1.66
N THR A 282 16.59 -23.40 -0.75
CA THR A 282 16.54 -22.89 0.65
C THR A 282 17.76 -22.10 1.14
N THR A 283 18.85 -21.97 0.38
CA THR A 283 20.02 -21.20 0.85
C THR A 283 20.12 -19.83 0.19
N PRO A 284 19.95 -18.72 0.95
CA PRO A 284 20.49 -17.43 0.56
C PRO A 284 22.00 -17.47 0.80
N ARG A 285 22.80 -17.89 -0.19
CA ARG A 285 24.26 -17.77 -0.07
C ARG A 285 24.65 -16.30 -0.27
N LEU A 286 24.80 -15.60 0.86
CA LEU A 286 25.78 -14.54 0.99
C LEU A 286 27.15 -15.13 0.56
N HIS A 287 27.82 -14.44 -0.36
CA HIS A 287 29.17 -14.77 -0.77
C HIS A 287 30.10 -14.85 0.45
N GLY A 288 30.66 -16.03 0.72
CA GLY A 288 31.62 -16.23 1.80
C GLY A 288 32.05 -17.68 1.95
N ASN A 289 33.25 -17.99 1.46
CA ASN A 289 34.15 -19.08 1.85
C ASN A 289 33.66 -20.53 1.66
N MET A 290 33.94 -21.07 0.47
CA MET A 290 33.90 -22.50 0.16
C MET A 290 35.33 -23.05 0.25
N LEU A 291 35.76 -23.55 1.42
CA LEU A 291 36.97 -24.39 1.55
C LEU A 291 37.12 -25.15 2.89
N GLY A 292 36.08 -25.27 3.72
CA GLY A 292 36.25 -25.73 5.12
C GLY A 292 35.60 -27.05 5.54
N TYR A 293 34.70 -27.66 4.77
CA TYR A 293 33.84 -28.72 5.33
C TYR A 293 33.68 -29.92 4.40
N LEU A 294 34.76 -30.70 4.26
CA LEU A 294 34.71 -32.00 3.59
C LEU A 294 35.74 -33.02 4.11
N TRP A 295 36.25 -32.85 5.35
CA TRP A 295 37.27 -33.74 5.92
C TRP A 295 36.98 -34.35 7.30
N ASP A 296 35.84 -34.08 7.95
CA ASP A 296 35.60 -34.51 9.35
C ASP A 296 34.50 -35.57 9.56
N THR A 297 34.15 -36.36 8.55
CA THR A 297 33.18 -37.47 8.74
C THR A 297 33.60 -38.79 8.12
N PHE A 298 34.89 -39.12 8.20
CA PHE A 298 35.39 -40.50 8.10
C PHE A 298 36.63 -40.69 9.00
N SER A 299 36.38 -40.91 10.29
CA SER A 299 37.20 -41.66 11.24
C SER A 299 36.31 -42.12 12.39
#